data_AF-A0A7S1PER6-F1
#
_entry.id   AF-A0A7S1PER6-F1
#
_cell.length_a   1.000
_cell.length_b   1.000
_cell.length_c   1.000
_cell.angle_alpha   90.00
_cell.angle_beta   90.00
_cell.angle_gamma   90.00
#
_symmetry.space_group_name_H-M   'P 1'
#
loop_
_entity.id
_entity.type
_entity.pdbx_description
1 polymer ?
#
loop_
_entity_poly.entity_id
_entity_poly.type
_entity_poly.pdbx_seq_one_letter_code
_entity_poly.pdbx_strand_id
1 'polypeptide(L)'
;EAAPSESECSSVLLLGPSGSGKSTLGRALSSLGGVSVFSLTIPNTVHGIVGLSQSLLRERFELAYASHPSVLFIDDIEEIFGTKHTHNRLTRDLLAVFAGLLDEFMAPNLMLVCTSRSCEACDLPAAILLRIDLQLILRH
;
A
#
# COMPACT_ATOMS: atom_id res chain seq x y z
N GLU A 1 1.09 18.33 -29.40
CA GLU A 1 -0.17 18.23 -28.66
C GLU A 1 0.12 17.45 -27.38
N ALA A 2 0.43 18.14 -26.29
CA ALA A 2 0.61 17.50 -24.99
C ALA A 2 -0.76 17.45 -24.34
N ALA A 3 -1.32 16.25 -24.22
CA ALA A 3 -2.53 16.02 -23.44
C ALA A 3 -2.30 16.60 -22.02
N PRO A 4 -3.33 17.19 -21.39
CA PRO A 4 -3.19 17.66 -20.03
C PRO A 4 -2.73 16.49 -19.16
N SER A 5 -1.74 16.74 -18.30
CA SER A 5 -1.35 15.83 -17.22
C SER A 5 -2.55 15.69 -16.30
N GLU A 6 -3.46 14.76 -16.63
CA GLU A 6 -4.49 14.30 -15.72
C GLU A 6 -3.75 13.86 -14.45
N SER A 7 -4.25 14.30 -13.30
CA SER A 7 -3.70 13.89 -12.01
C SER A 7 -3.95 12.39 -11.89
N GLU A 8 -3.00 11.59 -12.36
CA GLU A 8 -3.09 10.13 -12.29
C GLU A 8 -3.05 9.74 -10.83
N CYS A 9 -4.23 9.43 -10.30
CA CYS A 9 -4.42 8.94 -8.96
C CYS A 9 -3.62 7.65 -8.81
N SER A 10 -2.43 7.76 -8.24
CA SER A 10 -1.44 6.68 -8.21
C SER A 10 -1.64 5.82 -6.97
N SER A 11 -2.40 6.31 -5.99
CA SER A 11 -2.61 5.64 -4.72
C SER A 11 -4.05 5.72 -4.22
N VAL A 12 -4.58 4.57 -3.80
CA VAL A 12 -5.93 4.43 -3.26
C VAL A 12 -5.89 3.73 -1.91
N LEU A 13 -6.57 4.27 -0.90
CA LEU A 13 -6.81 3.63 0.39
C LEU A 13 -8.29 3.28 0.55
N LEU A 14 -8.58 2.00 0.74
CA LEU A 14 -9.91 1.46 0.99
C LEU A 14 -10.13 1.29 2.50
N LEU A 15 -11.04 2.08 3.07
CA LEU A 15 -11.39 2.07 4.49
C LEU A 15 -12.70 1.33 4.72
N GLY A 16 -12.88 0.74 5.90
CA GLY A 16 -14.16 0.23 6.40
C GLY A 16 -14.02 -1.07 7.20
N PRO A 17 -15.10 -1.62 7.74
CA PRO A 17 -15.03 -2.77 8.64
C PRO A 17 -14.59 -4.07 7.95
N SER A 18 -14.20 -5.06 8.75
CA SER A 18 -13.98 -6.43 8.27
C SER A 18 -15.25 -6.97 7.62
N GLY A 19 -15.13 -7.62 6.46
CA GLY A 19 -16.27 -8.20 5.74
C GLY A 19 -16.86 -7.31 4.63
N SER A 20 -16.41 -6.06 4.45
CA SER A 20 -16.88 -5.19 3.33
C SER A 20 -16.28 -5.54 1.95
N GLY A 21 -15.66 -6.71 1.79
CA GLY A 21 -15.13 -7.18 0.51
C GLY A 21 -13.82 -6.53 0.03
N LYS A 22 -13.09 -5.81 0.90
CA LYS A 22 -11.80 -5.15 0.56
C LYS A 22 -10.75 -6.13 0.01
N SER A 23 -10.48 -7.22 0.72
CA SER A 23 -9.54 -8.25 0.25
C SER A 23 -10.07 -9.00 -0.98
N THR A 24 -11.40 -9.16 -1.10
CA THR A 24 -12.04 -9.74 -2.29
C THR A 24 -11.83 -8.85 -3.51
N LEU A 25 -11.84 -7.53 -3.36
CA LEU A 25 -11.51 -6.59 -4.43
C LEU A 25 -10.09 -6.82 -4.95
N GLY A 26 -9.10 -6.94 -4.06
CA GLY A 26 -7.71 -7.22 -4.46
C GLY A 26 -7.60 -8.51 -5.29
N ARG A 27 -8.27 -9.59 -4.85
CA ARG A 27 -8.30 -10.86 -5.59
C ARG A 27 -9.04 -10.76 -6.92
N ALA A 28 -10.15 -10.02 -6.95
CA ALA A 28 -10.90 -9.77 -8.17
C ALA A 28 -10.04 -8.99 -9.18
N LEU A 29 -9.32 -7.95 -8.74
CA LEU A 29 -8.39 -7.19 -9.56
C LEU A 29 -7.33 -8.11 -10.19
N SER A 30 -6.76 -9.04 -9.43
CA SER A 30 -5.81 -10.03 -9.97
C SER A 30 -6.44 -10.95 -11.03
N SER A 31 -7.74 -11.19 -10.98
CA SER A 31 -8.46 -12.09 -11.89
C SER A 31 -8.97 -11.44 -13.18
N LEU A 32 -9.14 -10.11 -13.19
CA LEU A 32 -9.73 -9.39 -14.32
C LEU A 32 -8.83 -9.35 -15.57
N GLY A 33 -7.54 -9.66 -15.41
CA GLY A 33 -6.54 -9.66 -16.49
C GLY A 33 -6.16 -8.25 -16.97
N GLY A 34 -5.03 -8.13 -17.68
CA GLY A 34 -4.57 -6.87 -18.26
C GLY A 34 -3.68 -6.00 -17.38
N VAL A 35 -3.56 -6.31 -16.08
CA VAL A 35 -2.66 -5.63 -15.13
C VAL A 35 -2.04 -6.66 -14.18
N SER A 36 -0.74 -6.55 -13.92
CA SER A 36 -0.04 -7.42 -12.97
C SER A 36 -0.33 -6.97 -11.54
N VAL A 37 -0.94 -7.82 -10.71
CA VAL A 37 -1.24 -7.47 -9.31
C VAL A 37 -0.28 -8.18 -8.36
N PHE A 38 0.43 -7.40 -7.56
CA PHE A 38 1.37 -7.88 -6.54
C PHE A 38 0.78 -7.62 -5.17
N SER A 39 0.65 -8.66 -4.34
CA SER A 39 0.28 -8.49 -2.94
C SER A 39 1.53 -8.32 -2.07
N LEU A 40 1.55 -7.32 -1.20
CA LEU A 40 2.54 -7.17 -0.16
C LEU A 40 1.95 -7.59 1.18
N THR A 41 2.60 -8.55 1.82
CA THR A 41 2.29 -8.99 3.19
C THR A 41 3.61 -9.19 3.92
N ILE A 42 3.76 -8.58 5.08
CA ILE A 42 4.94 -8.76 5.94
C ILE A 42 4.51 -9.63 7.12
N PRO A 43 4.92 -10.91 7.19
CA PRO A 43 4.61 -11.75 8.33
C PRO A 43 5.15 -11.14 9.61
N ASN A 44 4.40 -11.25 10.71
CA ASN A 44 4.82 -10.77 12.04
C ASN A 44 6.19 -11.33 12.47
N THR A 45 6.52 -12.56 12.07
CA THR A 45 7.83 -13.18 12.32
C THR A 45 8.98 -12.41 11.67
N VAL A 46 8.74 -11.78 10.52
CA VAL A 46 9.74 -11.02 9.78
C VAL A 46 9.79 -9.56 10.23
N HIS A 47 8.67 -9.01 10.71
CA HIS A 47 8.56 -7.61 11.16
C HIS A 47 9.55 -7.27 12.28
N GLY A 48 9.90 -8.23 13.14
CA GLY A 48 10.87 -8.06 14.22
C GLY A 48 12.35 -8.26 13.85
N ILE A 49 12.66 -8.70 12.63
CA ILE A 49 14.03 -8.97 12.20
C ILE A 49 14.59 -7.76 11.45
N VAL A 50 15.68 -7.21 11.96
CA VAL A 50 16.36 -6.04 11.38
C VAL A 50 16.74 -6.33 9.92
N GLY A 51 16.35 -5.45 9.01
CA GLY A 51 16.71 -5.50 7.59
C GLY A 51 15.82 -6.39 6.71
N LEU A 52 15.33 -7.53 7.20
CA LEU A 52 14.55 -8.46 6.35
C LEU A 52 13.24 -7.86 5.84
N SER A 53 12.48 -7.17 6.71
CA SER A 53 11.24 -6.51 6.33
C SER A 53 11.46 -5.38 5.31
N GLN A 54 12.58 -4.66 5.42
CA GLN A 54 12.96 -3.60 4.49
C GLN A 54 13.36 -4.16 3.12
N SER A 55 14.13 -5.25 3.09
CA SER A 55 14.51 -5.93 1.85
C SER A 55 13.28 -6.48 1.13
N LEU A 56 12.35 -7.13 1.84
CA LEU A 56 11.09 -7.61 1.26
C LEU A 56 10.25 -6.47 0.67
N LEU A 57 10.16 -5.32 1.35
CA LEU A 57 9.49 -4.15 0.80
C LEU A 57 10.11 -3.73 -0.53
N ARG A 58 11.43 -3.49 -0.55
CA ARG A 58 12.15 -3.05 -1.76
C ARG A 58 11.95 -4.02 -2.91
N GLU A 59 12.16 -5.31 -2.66
CA GLU A 59 12.01 -6.36 -3.68
C GLU A 59 10.61 -6.36 -4.29
N ARG A 60 9.57 -6.22 -3.46
CA ARG A 60 8.18 -6.20 -3.96
C ARG A 60 7.84 -4.96 -4.76
N PHE A 61 8.37 -3.80 -4.36
CA PHE A 61 8.23 -2.57 -5.13
C PHE A 61 8.94 -2.67 -6.49
N GLU A 62 10.18 -3.14 -6.51
CA GLU A 62 10.97 -3.32 -7.73
C GLU A 62 10.31 -4.32 -8.71
N LEU A 63 9.83 -5.46 -8.20
CA LEU A 63 9.11 -6.45 -9.00
C LEU A 63 7.81 -5.89 -9.60
N ALA A 64 7.04 -5.16 -8.78
CA ALA A 64 5.81 -4.54 -9.24
C ALA A 64 6.10 -3.49 -10.32
N TYR A 65 7.06 -2.60 -10.08
CA TYR A 65 7.46 -1.56 -11.03
C TYR A 65 7.98 -2.14 -12.34
N ALA A 66 8.79 -3.21 -12.30
CA ALA A 66 9.31 -3.87 -13.49
C ALA A 66 8.21 -4.55 -14.34
N SER A 67 7.05 -4.84 -13.75
CA SER A 67 5.95 -5.57 -14.37
C SER A 67 4.81 -4.67 -14.86
N HIS A 68 5.12 -3.40 -15.14
CA HIS A 68 4.13 -2.40 -15.58
C HIS A 68 3.39 -2.83 -16.87
N PRO A 69 2.06 -2.63 -16.98
CA PRO A 69 1.12 -2.07 -16.01
C PRO A 69 0.88 -2.96 -14.79
N SER A 70 1.01 -2.40 -13.58
CA SER A 70 0.91 -3.16 -12.34
C SER A 70 0.26 -2.41 -11.17
N VAL A 71 -0.29 -3.19 -10.25
CA VAL A 71 -0.88 -2.73 -8.98
C VAL A 71 -0.14 -3.39 -7.83
N LEU A 72 0.34 -2.60 -6.87
CA LEU A 72 0.80 -3.08 -5.58
C LEU A 72 -0.35 -3.00 -4.57
N PHE A 73 -0.84 -4.16 -4.16
CA PHE A 73 -1.93 -4.32 -3.21
C PHE A 73 -1.39 -4.61 -1.80
N ILE A 74 -1.71 -3.76 -0.83
CA ILE A 74 -1.38 -3.92 0.59
C ILE A 74 -2.67 -4.16 1.36
N ASP A 75 -2.86 -5.38 1.84
CA ASP A 75 -4.00 -5.71 2.69
C ASP A 75 -3.69 -5.37 4.15
N ASP A 76 -4.67 -4.82 4.87
CA ASP A 76 -4.58 -4.47 6.30
C ASP A 76 -3.31 -3.68 6.64
N ILE A 77 -3.14 -2.53 5.99
CA ILE A 77 -1.91 -1.73 6.10
C ILE A 77 -1.58 -1.32 7.56
N GLU A 78 -2.58 -1.22 8.43
CA GLU A 78 -2.41 -0.97 9.86
C GLU A 78 -1.72 -2.12 10.61
N GLU A 79 -1.70 -3.35 10.10
CA GLU A 79 -0.93 -4.45 10.70
C GLU A 79 0.58 -4.21 10.59
N ILE A 80 1.01 -3.53 9.52
CA ILE A 80 2.42 -3.24 9.29
C ILE A 80 2.80 -1.88 9.89
N PHE A 81 1.98 -0.86 9.62
CA PHE A 81 2.31 0.54 9.87
C PHE A 81 1.38 1.26 10.84
N GLY A 82 0.40 0.58 11.44
CA GLY A 82 -0.58 1.23 12.31
C GLY A 82 0.05 2.08 13.41
N THR A 83 -0.62 3.18 13.80
CA THR A 83 -0.13 4.14 14.80
C THR A 83 0.30 3.47 16.11
N LYS A 84 -0.37 2.39 16.52
CA LYS A 84 -0.01 1.54 17.67
C LYS A 84 1.41 0.96 17.62
N HIS A 85 1.99 0.80 16.43
CA HIS A 85 3.34 0.27 16.23
C HIS A 85 4.42 1.36 16.14
N THR A 86 4.06 2.64 16.09
CA THR A 86 5.01 3.76 15.90
C THR A 86 6.01 3.95 17.05
N HIS A 87 5.73 3.40 18.24
CA HIS A 87 6.69 3.38 19.33
C HIS A 87 7.88 2.46 19.05
N ASN A 88 7.71 1.43 18.22
CA ASN A 88 8.78 0.52 17.85
C ASN A 88 9.73 1.21 16.85
N ARG A 89 11.02 1.25 17.19
CA ARG A 89 12.06 1.82 16.33
C ARG A 89 12.12 1.10 14.98
N LEU A 90 12.00 -0.22 14.96
CA LEU A 90 12.04 -1.01 13.74
C LEU A 90 10.89 -0.65 12.79
N THR A 91 9.70 -0.41 13.33
CA THR A 91 8.54 0.00 12.54
C THR A 91 8.70 1.42 11.99
N ARG A 92 9.29 2.34 12.76
CA ARG A 92 9.60 3.70 12.26
C ARG A 92 10.63 3.67 11.13
N ASP A 93 11.67 2.86 11.26
CA ASP A 93 12.68 2.69 10.21
C ASP A 93 12.04 2.06 8.95
N LEU A 94 11.16 1.06 9.13
CA LEU A 94 10.41 0.45 8.04
C LEU A 94 9.46 1.44 7.35
N LEU A 95 8.75 2.28 8.13
CA LEU A 95 7.86 3.32 7.63
C LEU A 95 8.63 4.35 6.79
N ALA A 96 9.83 4.75 7.21
CA ALA A 96 10.68 5.67 6.45
C ALA A 96 11.10 5.05 5.10
N VAL A 97 11.46 3.77 5.09
CA VAL A 97 11.77 3.06 3.84
C VAL A 97 10.53 2.99 2.94
N PHE A 98 9.37 2.61 3.48
CA PHE A 98 8.13 2.54 2.73
C PHE A 98 7.74 3.89 2.11
N ALA A 99 7.80 4.97 2.88
CA ALA A 99 7.52 6.32 2.38
C ALA A 99 8.48 6.73 1.25
N GLY A 100 9.78 6.40 1.37
CA GLY A 100 10.75 6.64 0.32
C GLY A 100 10.46 5.83 -0.96
N LEU A 101 10.02 4.58 -0.82
CA LEU A 101 9.63 3.74 -1.96
C LEU A 101 8.37 4.25 -2.65
N LEU A 102 7.40 4.78 -1.90
CA LEU A 102 6.27 5.47 -2.49
C LEU A 102 6.74 6.66 -3.32
N ASP A 103 7.59 7.52 -2.76
CA ASP A 103 8.10 8.70 -3.48
C ASP A 103 8.93 8.33 -4.73
N GLU A 104 9.62 7.18 -4.70
CA GLU A 104 10.47 6.70 -5.80
C GLU A 104 9.69 6.02 -6.93
N PHE A 105 8.67 5.22 -6.60
CA PHE A 105 7.97 4.34 -7.54
C PHE A 105 6.56 4.80 -7.94
N MET A 106 5.98 5.81 -7.27
CA MET A 106 4.67 6.35 -7.64
C MET A 106 4.72 7.08 -8.99
N ALA A 107 3.77 6.74 -9.87
CA ALA A 107 3.44 7.39 -11.14
C ALA A 107 4.53 7.41 -12.25
N PRO A 108 4.14 7.27 -13.54
CA PRO A 108 2.86 6.75 -14.04
C PRO A 108 2.80 5.20 -13.94
N ASN A 109 3.89 4.56 -13.49
CA ASN A 109 4.10 3.13 -13.71
C ASN A 109 3.71 2.20 -12.55
N LEU A 110 3.06 2.67 -11.50
CA LEU A 110 2.67 1.78 -10.40
C LEU A 110 1.49 2.38 -9.66
N MET A 111 0.41 1.61 -9.57
CA MET A 111 -0.73 1.97 -8.73
C MET A 111 -0.62 1.27 -7.38
N LEU A 112 -0.72 2.02 -6.29
CA LEU A 112 -0.82 1.48 -4.94
C LEU A 112 -2.29 1.36 -4.55
N VAL A 113 -2.68 0.19 -4.04
CA VAL A 113 -4.00 -0.01 -3.42
C VAL A 113 -3.78 -0.56 -2.02
N CYS A 114 -4.18 0.21 -1.01
CA CYS A 114 -4.09 -0.18 0.39
C CYS A 114 -5.50 -0.45 0.93
N THR A 115 -5.63 -1.38 1.86
CA THR A 115 -6.86 -1.60 2.61
C THR A 115 -6.64 -1.35 4.10
N SER A 116 -7.70 -0.95 4.79
CA SER A 116 -7.74 -0.89 6.23
C SER A 116 -9.08 -1.39 6.76
N ARG A 117 -9.06 -2.12 7.88
CA ARG A 117 -10.24 -2.53 8.64
C ARG A 117 -10.84 -1.40 9.47
N SER A 118 -10.11 -0.30 9.62
CA SER A 118 -10.65 0.89 10.29
C SER A 118 -11.55 1.66 9.33
N CYS A 119 -12.66 2.16 9.87
CA CYS A 119 -13.50 3.12 9.15
C CYS A 119 -12.87 4.52 9.13
N GLU A 120 -11.81 4.73 9.92
CA GLU A 120 -11.12 6.00 10.08
C GLU A 120 -9.67 5.85 9.63
N ALA A 121 -9.20 6.79 8.80
CA ALA A 121 -7.81 6.83 8.37
C ALA A 121 -6.84 7.16 9.53
N CYS A 122 -7.35 7.60 10.67
CA CYS A 122 -6.59 8.06 11.84
C CYS A 122 -5.66 7.00 12.44
N ASP A 123 -5.91 5.71 12.15
CA ASP A 123 -5.07 4.61 12.64
C ASP A 123 -3.77 4.43 11.84
N LEU A 124 -3.52 5.24 10.81
CA LEU A 124 -2.30 5.22 10.00
C LEU A 124 -1.41 6.45 10.24
N PRO A 125 -0.08 6.31 10.14
CA PRO A 125 0.84 7.44 10.25
C PRO A 125 0.61 8.47 9.16
N ALA A 126 0.73 9.76 9.50
CA ALA A 126 0.61 10.86 8.55
C ALA A 126 1.54 10.71 7.33
N ALA A 127 2.70 10.08 7.49
CA ALA A 127 3.63 9.82 6.40
C ALA A 127 3.00 8.99 5.25
N ILE A 128 2.08 8.09 5.56
CA ILE A 128 1.34 7.30 4.57
C ILE A 128 0.16 8.10 4.04
N LEU A 129 -0.63 8.71 4.93
CA LEU A 129 -1.84 9.44 4.55
C LEU A 129 -1.58 10.61 3.60
N LEU A 130 -0.44 11.29 3.76
CA LEU A 130 -0.04 12.40 2.90
C LEU A 130 0.39 11.96 1.48
N ARG A 131 0.62 10.66 1.27
CA ARG A 131 1.01 10.05 -0.02
C ARG A 131 -0.12 9.25 -0.65
N ILE A 132 -1.32 9.34 -0.08
CA ILE A 132 -2.52 8.70 -0.63
C ILE A 132 -3.36 9.78 -1.32
N ASP A 133 -3.58 9.60 -2.61
CA ASP A 133 -4.33 10.53 -3.45
C ASP A 133 -5.84 10.39 -3.23
N LEU A 134 -6.33 9.16 -3.03
CA LEU A 134 -7.75 8.87 -2.90
C LEU A 134 -8.03 7.94 -1.73
N GLN A 135 -8.97 8.36 -0.88
CA GLN A 135 -9.49 7.55 0.22
C GLN A 135 -10.95 7.20 -0.05
N LEU A 136 -11.26 5.90 -0.16
CA LEU A 136 -12.60 5.40 -0.38
C LEU A 136 -13.10 4.69 0.87
N ILE A 137 -14.21 5.17 1.44
CA ILE A 137 -14.80 4.58 2.63
C ILE A 137 -15.94 3.65 2.21
N LEU A 138 -15.76 2.36 2.43
CA LEU A 138 -16.78 1.33 2.22
C LEU A 138 -17.65 1.23 3.48
N ARG A 139 -18.76 1.97 3.47
CA ARG A 139 -19.83 1.87 4.48
C ARG A 139 -20.86 0.88 3.97
N HIS A 140 -20.76 -0.37 4.38
CA HIS A 140 -21.74 -1.40 4.03
C HIS A 140 -22.20 -2.13 5.28
#